data_AF-H5U0B1-F1
#
_entry.id   AF-H5U0B1-F1
#
_cell.length_a   1.000
_cell.length_b   1.000
_cell.length_c   1.000
_cell.angle_alpha   90.00
_cell.angle_beta   90.00
_cell.angle_gamma   90.00
#
_symmetry.space_group_name_H-M   'P 1'
#
loop_
_entity.id
_entity.type
_entity.pdbx_description
1 polymer ?
#
loop_
_entity_poly.entity_id
_entity_poly.type
_entity_poly.pdbx_seq_one_letter_code
_entity_poly.pdbx_strand_id
1 'polypeptide(L)'
;MTNGAVLNIGGFGRGLGNGMSGGFLYQYDPACVLADRISSDSVLVGAITGVDDPLAPIHHHAVHLLLEMHAEATGSALATRLLENWETERHYISYAMPRALVTHQDAPTLLATIGHRALVDELSGSIATDQIRTLKRHVKSQTPILDGLVPDYGHTDDATMYRLLNAFTVFHLAREIAQTRLRRSRSTVVGADSRSEHLVARAARNLVLTEDFDLITRVGTFVRDILADYDEQQIAALISAKRIDDYKRALAARNVRSVDAPATYGWIMHQDNHIRDVLGSLPDFDALFASRTVPTVVEALAAAEPHSPVAAATPHSPVAADDIAPLSHPKAG
;
A
#
# COMPACT_ATOMS: atom_id res chain seq x y z
N MET A 1 2.73 17.34 -21.73
CA MET A 1 3.87 16.63 -21.08
C MET A 1 3.31 15.70 -20.01
N THR A 2 3.75 14.44 -19.97
CA THR A 2 3.20 13.40 -19.06
C THR A 2 4.20 12.91 -18.01
N ASN A 3 5.49 13.20 -18.19
CA ASN A 3 6.55 12.94 -17.22
C ASN A 3 7.84 13.68 -17.65
N GLY A 4 8.85 13.73 -16.76
CA GLY A 4 10.20 14.16 -17.06
C GLY A 4 10.47 15.56 -16.52
N ALA A 5 11.60 16.13 -16.93
CA ALA A 5 11.94 17.52 -16.65
C ALA A 5 12.30 18.22 -17.96
N VAL A 6 11.85 19.46 -18.13
CA VAL A 6 12.21 20.32 -19.26
C VAL A 6 12.71 21.64 -18.71
N LEU A 7 13.97 21.98 -18.98
CA LEU A 7 14.52 23.32 -18.72
C LEU A 7 14.63 24.07 -20.04
N ASN A 8 13.80 25.11 -20.21
CA ASN A 8 13.88 26.02 -21.35
C ASN A 8 14.58 27.32 -20.94
N ILE A 9 15.77 27.54 -21.49
CA ILE A 9 16.56 28.78 -21.32
C ILE A 9 16.39 29.77 -22.49
N GLY A 10 15.54 29.44 -23.47
CA GLY A 10 15.23 30.29 -24.62
C GLY A 10 13.82 30.89 -24.60
N GLY A 11 13.45 31.51 -25.72
CA GLY A 11 12.11 32.09 -25.90
C GLY A 11 11.00 31.02 -25.94
N PHE A 12 9.77 31.44 -25.67
CA PHE A 12 8.60 30.56 -25.60
C PHE A 12 7.32 31.24 -26.13
N GLY A 13 6.44 30.43 -26.69
CA GLY A 13 5.15 30.85 -27.26
C GLY A 13 3.99 30.82 -26.26
N ARG A 14 2.78 31.14 -26.75
CA ARG A 14 1.54 31.03 -25.97
C ARG A 14 1.13 29.56 -25.81
N GLY A 15 0.45 29.26 -24.70
CA GLY A 15 -0.02 27.91 -24.39
C GLY A 15 1.04 27.02 -23.75
N LEU A 16 2.06 27.61 -23.12
CA LEU A 16 3.10 26.85 -22.44
C LEU A 16 2.47 26.00 -21.32
N GLY A 17 2.81 24.71 -21.27
CA GLY A 17 2.26 23.78 -20.27
C GLY A 17 0.81 23.32 -20.52
N ASN A 18 0.19 23.66 -21.66
CA ASN A 18 -1.17 23.19 -21.97
C ASN A 18 -1.22 21.66 -22.05
N GLY A 19 -2.18 21.04 -21.35
CA GLY A 19 -2.35 19.59 -21.30
C GLY A 19 -1.22 18.86 -20.56
N MET A 20 -0.47 19.56 -19.71
CA MET A 20 0.56 18.97 -18.87
C MET A 20 -0.10 18.20 -17.71
N SER A 21 0.17 16.89 -17.64
CA SER A 21 -0.38 15.98 -16.62
C SER A 21 0.70 15.34 -15.75
N GLY A 22 1.98 15.47 -16.12
CA GLY A 22 3.11 14.96 -15.33
C GLY A 22 4.44 15.60 -15.71
N GLY A 23 5.42 15.48 -14.81
CA GLY A 23 6.76 16.06 -14.93
C GLY A 23 6.84 17.53 -14.48
N PHE A 24 7.99 18.15 -14.69
CA PHE A 24 8.27 19.54 -14.32
C PHE A 24 8.82 20.33 -15.50
N LEU A 25 8.37 21.57 -15.64
CA LEU A 25 8.85 22.50 -16.65
C LEU A 25 9.51 23.68 -15.93
N TYR A 26 10.62 24.15 -16.46
CA TYR A 26 11.32 25.33 -16.00
C TYR A 26 11.48 26.28 -17.16
N GLN A 27 11.16 27.55 -16.93
CA GLN A 27 11.24 28.59 -17.93
C GLN A 27 12.07 29.75 -17.40
N TYR A 28 13.16 30.05 -18.09
CA TYR A 28 13.88 31.30 -17.95
C TYR A 28 13.12 32.42 -18.65
N ASP A 29 12.70 33.44 -17.90
CA ASP A 29 11.83 34.52 -18.37
C ASP A 29 12.32 35.89 -17.86
N PRO A 30 13.46 36.39 -18.37
CA PRO A 30 13.97 37.71 -17.99
C PRO A 30 13.07 38.87 -18.43
N ALA A 31 12.13 38.62 -19.36
CA ALA A 31 11.17 39.61 -19.85
C ALA A 31 9.87 39.63 -19.02
N CYS A 32 9.72 38.73 -18.05
CA CYS A 32 8.53 38.61 -17.19
C CYS A 32 7.21 38.48 -17.98
N VAL A 33 7.21 37.73 -19.09
CA VAL A 33 6.03 37.51 -19.95
C VAL A 33 5.35 36.14 -19.74
N LEU A 34 5.82 35.36 -18.76
CA LEU A 34 5.32 34.00 -18.51
C LEU A 34 3.84 33.96 -18.16
N ALA A 35 3.39 34.87 -17.30
CA ALA A 35 2.02 34.92 -16.80
C ALA A 35 0.98 35.00 -17.95
N ASP A 36 1.31 35.71 -19.03
CA ASP A 36 0.41 35.89 -20.18
C ASP A 36 0.43 34.70 -21.17
N ARG A 37 1.41 33.80 -21.04
CA ARG A 37 1.69 32.75 -22.03
C ARG A 37 1.52 31.33 -21.50
N ILE A 38 1.46 31.16 -20.18
CA ILE A 38 1.33 29.86 -19.51
C ILE A 38 -0.15 29.44 -19.38
N SER A 39 -0.41 28.14 -19.49
CA SER A 39 -1.74 27.57 -19.30
C SER A 39 -2.04 27.37 -17.81
N SER A 40 -2.61 28.38 -17.16
CA SER A 40 -3.01 28.33 -15.74
C SER A 40 -4.01 27.20 -15.42
N ASP A 41 -4.77 26.75 -16.41
CA ASP A 41 -5.73 25.64 -16.25
C ASP A 41 -5.01 24.29 -16.05
N SER A 42 -3.81 24.14 -16.63
CA SER A 42 -3.06 22.88 -16.61
C SER A 42 -1.99 22.83 -15.53
N VAL A 43 -1.35 23.97 -15.23
CA VAL A 43 -0.17 24.02 -14.37
C VAL A 43 -0.30 25.03 -13.23
N LEU A 44 0.33 24.72 -12.11
CA LEU A 44 0.69 25.67 -11.06
C LEU A 44 2.08 26.19 -11.34
N VAL A 45 2.27 27.50 -11.15
CA VAL A 45 3.52 28.19 -11.43
C VAL A 45 4.07 28.74 -10.12
N GLY A 46 5.35 28.53 -9.87
CA GLY A 46 6.08 29.12 -8.75
C GLY A 46 7.47 29.58 -9.19
N ALA A 47 8.10 30.41 -8.38
CA ALA A 47 9.49 30.82 -8.60
C ALA A 47 10.42 29.82 -7.90
N ILE A 48 11.57 29.50 -8.50
CA ILE A 48 12.56 28.63 -7.83
C ILE A 48 13.22 29.30 -6.61
N THR A 49 12.89 30.56 -6.35
CA THR A 49 13.40 31.37 -5.23
C THR A 49 12.28 31.87 -4.33
N GLY A 50 11.09 31.24 -4.35
CA GLY A 50 9.99 31.61 -3.47
C GLY A 50 10.39 31.40 -2.00
N VAL A 51 10.29 32.44 -1.18
CA VAL A 51 10.72 32.40 0.23
C VAL A 51 9.81 31.50 1.08
N ASP A 52 8.50 31.56 0.84
CA ASP A 52 7.49 30.80 1.57
C ASP A 52 7.04 29.52 0.84
N ASP A 53 7.73 29.18 -0.25
CA ASP A 53 7.40 28.03 -1.08
C ASP A 53 8.27 26.82 -0.70
N PRO A 54 7.70 25.77 -0.07
CA PRO A 54 8.46 24.59 0.33
C PRO A 54 9.02 23.79 -0.85
N LEU A 55 8.51 24.00 -2.07
CA LEU A 55 8.99 23.34 -3.29
C LEU A 55 10.13 24.11 -3.96
N ALA A 56 10.28 25.40 -3.69
CA ALA A 56 11.30 26.24 -4.32
C ALA A 56 12.73 25.66 -4.17
N PRO A 57 13.18 25.16 -3.00
CA PRO A 57 14.52 24.57 -2.86
C PRO A 57 14.74 23.33 -3.75
N ILE A 58 13.71 22.48 -3.89
CA ILE A 58 13.74 21.30 -4.76
C ILE A 58 13.92 21.72 -6.22
N HIS A 59 13.13 22.70 -6.64
CA HIS A 59 13.16 23.21 -8.01
C HIS A 59 14.44 23.97 -8.32
N HIS A 60 14.96 24.75 -7.37
CA HIS A 60 16.25 25.43 -7.47
C HIS A 60 17.38 24.44 -7.75
N HIS A 61 17.49 23.40 -6.92
CA HIS A 61 18.52 22.37 -7.10
C HIS A 61 18.38 21.65 -8.45
N ALA A 62 17.14 21.30 -8.83
CA ALA A 62 16.86 20.65 -10.09
C ALA A 62 17.26 21.50 -11.31
N VAL A 63 16.97 22.80 -11.31
CA VAL A 63 17.36 23.71 -12.39
C VAL A 63 18.87 23.83 -12.48
N HIS A 64 19.55 24.04 -11.34
CA HIS A 64 21.00 24.17 -11.31
C HIS A 64 21.67 22.95 -11.92
N LEU A 65 21.28 21.74 -11.50
CA LEU A 65 21.80 20.49 -12.03
C LEU A 65 21.54 20.33 -13.54
N LEU A 66 20.31 20.60 -13.99
CA LEU A 66 19.97 20.51 -15.42
C LEU A 66 20.79 21.49 -16.26
N LEU A 67 21.06 22.68 -15.73
CA LEU A 67 21.85 23.71 -16.38
C LEU A 67 23.34 23.34 -16.46
N GLU A 68 23.91 22.79 -15.39
CA GLU A 68 25.28 22.27 -15.35
C GLU A 68 25.48 21.15 -16.37
N MET A 69 24.59 20.14 -16.35
CA MET A 69 24.64 19.05 -17.33
C MET A 69 24.52 19.55 -18.76
N HIS A 70 23.65 20.54 -19.00
CA HIS A 70 23.51 21.14 -20.33
C HIS A 70 24.78 21.88 -20.77
N ALA A 71 25.39 22.68 -19.89
CA ALA A 71 26.63 23.39 -20.17
C ALA A 71 27.78 22.41 -20.46
N GLU A 72 27.94 21.36 -19.65
CA GLU A 72 28.96 20.33 -19.84
C GLU A 72 28.78 19.57 -21.16
N ALA A 73 27.55 19.14 -21.46
CA ALA A 73 27.28 18.34 -22.66
C ALA A 73 27.36 19.13 -23.97
N THR A 74 27.15 20.46 -23.94
CA THR A 74 26.98 21.26 -25.17
C THR A 74 27.96 22.41 -25.34
N GLY A 75 28.65 22.84 -24.28
CA GLY A 75 29.45 24.07 -24.29
C GLY A 75 28.62 25.35 -24.48
N SER A 76 27.34 25.32 -24.10
CA SER A 76 26.41 26.45 -24.28
C SER A 76 26.85 27.70 -23.51
N ALA A 77 27.29 28.73 -24.24
CA ALA A 77 27.69 30.02 -23.66
C ALA A 77 26.56 30.68 -22.85
N LEU A 78 25.30 30.48 -23.26
CA LEU A 78 24.14 30.99 -22.53
C LEU A 78 24.02 30.31 -21.16
N ALA A 79 24.16 28.99 -21.11
CA ALA A 79 24.08 28.21 -19.88
C ALA A 79 25.23 28.54 -18.93
N THR A 80 26.45 28.65 -19.45
CA THR A 80 27.64 29.07 -18.68
C THR A 80 27.43 30.45 -18.05
N ARG A 81 26.97 31.44 -18.82
CA ARG A 81 26.66 32.79 -18.29
C ARG A 81 25.59 32.76 -17.19
N LEU A 82 24.55 31.93 -17.36
CA LEU A 82 23.50 31.79 -16.33
C LEU A 82 24.06 31.21 -15.03
N LEU A 83 24.96 30.22 -15.12
CA LEU A 83 25.66 29.64 -13.96
C LEU A 83 26.62 30.65 -13.30
N GLU A 84 27.41 31.39 -14.09
CA GLU A 84 28.34 32.41 -13.59
C GLU A 84 27.62 33.56 -12.87
N ASN A 85 26.39 33.90 -13.29
CA ASN A 85 25.56 34.96 -12.71
C ASN A 85 24.38 34.40 -11.90
N TRP A 86 24.50 33.18 -11.38
CA TRP A 86 23.39 32.41 -10.85
C TRP A 86 22.56 33.14 -9.80
N GLU A 87 23.22 33.87 -8.88
CA GLU A 87 22.54 34.59 -7.80
C GLU A 87 21.51 35.61 -8.29
N THR A 88 21.72 36.19 -9.47
CA THR A 88 20.76 37.12 -10.07
C THR A 88 19.82 36.37 -11.00
N GLU A 89 20.37 35.52 -11.87
CA GLU A 89 19.61 34.90 -12.95
C GLU A 89 18.56 33.89 -12.48
N ARG A 90 18.78 33.24 -11.33
CA ARG A 90 17.83 32.30 -10.72
C ARG A 90 16.46 32.92 -10.44
N HIS A 91 16.41 34.23 -10.21
CA HIS A 91 15.15 34.96 -9.95
C HIS A 91 14.26 35.11 -11.20
N TYR A 92 14.83 34.92 -12.40
CA TYR A 92 14.08 34.93 -13.65
C TYR A 92 13.62 33.52 -14.06
N ILE A 93 13.80 32.51 -13.22
CA ILE A 93 13.40 31.14 -13.53
C ILE A 93 12.16 30.78 -12.72
N SER A 94 11.09 30.48 -13.44
CA SER A 94 9.87 29.91 -12.86
C SER A 94 9.83 28.41 -13.13
N TYR A 95 9.31 27.65 -12.17
CA TYR A 95 8.90 26.28 -12.40
C TYR A 95 7.39 26.23 -12.66
N ALA A 96 6.98 25.24 -13.44
CA ALA A 96 5.60 24.89 -13.67
C ALA A 96 5.42 23.40 -13.39
N MET A 97 4.44 23.08 -12.55
CA MET A 97 4.07 21.71 -12.20
C MET A 97 2.61 21.47 -12.59
N PRO A 98 2.24 20.26 -13.04
CA PRO A 98 0.87 19.97 -13.42
C PRO A 98 -0.04 19.99 -12.20
N ARG A 99 -1.21 20.62 -12.33
CA ARG A 99 -2.27 20.56 -11.31
C ARG A 99 -2.66 19.12 -10.99
N ALA A 100 -2.60 18.24 -11.97
CA ALA A 100 -2.90 16.82 -11.81
C ALA A 100 -2.04 16.14 -10.73
N LEU A 101 -0.74 16.47 -10.59
CA LEU A 101 0.09 15.87 -9.55
C LEU A 101 -0.43 16.24 -8.16
N VAL A 102 -0.74 17.52 -7.93
CA VAL A 102 -1.29 18.00 -6.66
C VAL A 102 -2.65 17.37 -6.40
N THR A 103 -3.59 17.48 -7.34
CA THR A 103 -4.96 16.94 -7.20
C THR A 103 -4.98 15.45 -6.88
N HIS A 104 -4.00 14.68 -7.37
CA HIS A 104 -3.98 13.23 -7.18
C HIS A 104 -3.14 12.76 -5.99
N GLN A 105 -2.14 13.50 -5.54
CA GLN A 105 -1.16 12.98 -4.56
C GLN A 105 -1.09 13.81 -3.27
N ASP A 106 -1.48 15.07 -3.29
CA ASP A 106 -1.39 15.97 -2.14
C ASP A 106 -2.53 15.74 -1.14
N ALA A 107 -2.22 15.37 0.09
CA ALA A 107 -3.23 15.01 1.10
C ALA A 107 -4.26 16.13 1.38
N PRO A 108 -3.86 17.39 1.64
CA PRO A 108 -4.81 18.49 1.82
C PRO A 108 -5.74 18.67 0.61
N THR A 109 -5.18 18.63 -0.60
CA THR A 109 -5.97 18.77 -1.84
C THR A 109 -6.94 17.61 -2.04
N LEU A 110 -6.52 16.38 -1.72
CA LEU A 110 -7.37 15.20 -1.80
C LEU A 110 -8.57 15.30 -0.87
N LEU A 111 -8.35 15.73 0.37
CA LEU A 111 -9.42 15.91 1.34
C LEU A 111 -10.41 16.98 0.87
N ALA A 112 -9.91 18.11 0.34
CA ALA A 112 -10.75 19.19 -0.15
C ALA A 112 -11.55 18.84 -1.41
N THR A 113 -11.05 17.95 -2.27
CA THR A 113 -11.65 17.65 -3.58
C THR A 113 -12.54 16.40 -3.59
N ILE A 114 -12.13 15.34 -2.89
CA ILE A 114 -12.83 14.04 -2.88
C ILE A 114 -13.74 13.91 -1.66
N GLY A 115 -13.33 14.47 -0.51
CA GLY A 115 -14.03 14.40 0.76
C GLY A 115 -13.78 13.10 1.53
N HIS A 116 -13.86 13.18 2.87
CA HIS A 116 -13.48 12.11 3.78
C HIS A 116 -14.14 10.76 3.49
N ARG A 117 -15.47 10.71 3.32
CA ARG A 117 -16.20 9.44 3.15
C ARG A 117 -15.72 8.67 1.91
N ALA A 118 -15.55 9.38 0.79
CA ALA A 118 -15.09 8.76 -0.44
C ALA A 118 -13.62 8.30 -0.34
N LEU A 119 -12.78 9.02 0.42
CA LEU A 119 -11.42 8.59 0.71
C LEU A 119 -11.39 7.30 1.55
N VAL A 120 -12.26 7.15 2.55
CA VAL A 120 -12.37 5.91 3.34
C VAL A 120 -12.82 4.75 2.47
N ASP A 121 -13.82 4.96 1.61
CA ASP A 121 -14.31 3.92 0.70
C ASP A 121 -13.22 3.48 -0.30
N GLU A 122 -12.46 4.42 -0.88
CA GLU A 122 -11.33 4.14 -1.76
C GLU A 122 -10.22 3.37 -1.00
N LEU A 123 -9.83 3.85 0.18
CA LEU A 123 -8.75 3.26 0.98
C LEU A 123 -9.10 1.84 1.42
N SER A 124 -10.32 1.66 1.94
CA SER A 124 -10.84 0.36 2.35
C SER A 124 -10.84 -0.64 1.21
N GLY A 125 -11.38 -0.26 0.04
CA GLY A 125 -11.39 -1.11 -1.13
C GLY A 125 -9.98 -1.47 -1.60
N SER A 126 -9.05 -0.51 -1.58
CA SER A 126 -7.65 -0.72 -1.96
C SER A 126 -6.93 -1.69 -1.02
N ILE A 127 -7.00 -1.47 0.30
CA ILE A 127 -6.35 -2.32 1.29
C ILE A 127 -6.95 -3.73 1.26
N ALA A 128 -8.28 -3.85 1.20
CA ALA A 128 -8.95 -5.14 1.11
C ALA A 128 -8.51 -5.93 -0.15
N THR A 129 -8.42 -5.23 -1.28
CA THR A 129 -7.93 -5.83 -2.53
C THR A 129 -6.48 -6.27 -2.40
N ASP A 130 -5.61 -5.50 -1.73
CA ASP A 130 -4.21 -5.86 -1.54
C ASP A 130 -4.03 -7.11 -0.65
N GLN A 131 -4.81 -7.21 0.44
CA GLN A 131 -4.85 -8.40 1.30
C GLN A 131 -5.23 -9.66 0.50
N ILE A 132 -6.25 -9.56 -0.35
CA ILE A 132 -6.67 -10.67 -1.24
C ILE A 132 -5.59 -10.96 -2.30
N ARG A 133 -4.96 -9.93 -2.87
CA ARG A 133 -3.91 -10.09 -3.89
C ARG A 133 -2.67 -10.78 -3.35
N THR A 134 -2.33 -10.55 -2.09
CA THR A 134 -1.24 -11.26 -1.42
C THR A 134 -1.51 -12.75 -1.38
N LEU A 135 -2.70 -13.19 -0.96
CA LEU A 135 -3.09 -14.60 -1.03
C LEU A 135 -3.17 -15.12 -2.48
N LYS A 136 -3.75 -14.34 -3.40
CA LYS A 136 -3.91 -14.70 -4.82
C LYS A 136 -2.58 -15.04 -5.48
N ARG A 137 -1.48 -14.33 -5.16
CA ARG A 137 -0.15 -14.62 -5.71
C ARG A 137 0.31 -16.05 -5.39
N HIS A 138 0.13 -16.48 -4.14
CA HIS A 138 0.47 -17.83 -3.70
C HIS A 138 -0.46 -18.88 -4.32
N VAL A 139 -1.77 -18.61 -4.32
CA VAL A 139 -2.77 -19.51 -4.93
C VAL A 139 -2.55 -19.71 -6.45
N LYS A 140 -2.15 -18.64 -7.16
CA LYS A 140 -1.87 -18.68 -8.60
C LYS A 140 -0.58 -19.43 -8.91
N SER A 141 0.48 -19.21 -8.12
CA SER A 141 1.77 -19.87 -8.29
C SER A 141 1.82 -21.28 -7.70
N GLN A 142 0.77 -21.71 -6.98
CA GLN A 142 0.73 -22.96 -6.24
C GLN A 142 1.88 -23.12 -5.23
N THR A 143 2.34 -21.98 -4.70
CA THR A 143 3.35 -21.95 -3.64
C THR A 143 2.68 -21.87 -2.27
N PRO A 144 3.25 -22.49 -1.23
CA PRO A 144 2.83 -22.22 0.13
C PRO A 144 2.98 -20.73 0.48
N ILE A 145 2.12 -20.25 1.39
CA ILE A 145 2.26 -18.91 1.96
C ILE A 145 3.57 -18.87 2.77
N LEU A 146 4.36 -17.79 2.62
CA LEU A 146 5.68 -17.64 3.24
C LEU A 146 6.61 -18.84 3.02
N ASP A 147 6.56 -19.46 1.84
CA ASP A 147 7.35 -20.65 1.49
C ASP A 147 7.18 -21.84 2.46
N GLY A 148 6.09 -21.85 3.23
CA GLY A 148 5.76 -22.90 4.18
C GLY A 148 6.42 -22.71 5.54
N LEU A 149 6.98 -21.53 5.82
CA LEU A 149 7.47 -21.17 7.13
C LEU A 149 6.32 -21.22 8.14
N VAL A 150 6.56 -21.90 9.25
CA VAL A 150 5.69 -21.92 10.42
C VAL A 150 6.38 -21.09 11.50
N PRO A 151 5.67 -20.16 12.17
CA PRO A 151 6.28 -19.35 13.22
C PRO A 151 6.83 -20.23 14.34
N ASP A 152 8.02 -19.88 14.83
CA ASP A 152 8.65 -20.56 15.96
C ASP A 152 7.83 -20.39 17.23
N TYR A 153 7.91 -21.37 18.14
CA TYR A 153 7.16 -21.31 19.40
C TYR A 153 7.56 -20.06 20.21
N GLY A 154 6.57 -19.23 20.53
CA GLY A 154 6.76 -17.95 21.24
C GLY A 154 6.83 -16.70 20.34
N HIS A 155 6.85 -16.86 19.01
CA HIS A 155 6.79 -15.75 18.05
C HIS A 155 5.34 -15.51 17.59
N THR A 156 4.52 -14.90 18.47
CA THR A 156 3.07 -14.71 18.24
C THR A 156 2.70 -13.35 17.68
N ASP A 157 3.56 -12.33 17.84
CA ASP A 157 3.28 -10.94 17.46
C ASP A 157 4.35 -10.40 16.50
N ASP A 158 4.62 -11.16 15.44
CA ASP A 158 5.55 -10.76 14.39
C ASP A 158 4.88 -10.66 13.02
N ALA A 159 5.59 -10.02 12.08
CA ALA A 159 5.08 -9.81 10.72
C ALA A 159 4.79 -11.13 9.96
N THR A 160 5.51 -12.20 10.29
CA THR A 160 5.33 -13.54 9.70
C THR A 160 3.98 -14.11 10.12
N MET A 161 3.69 -14.06 11.43
CA MET A 161 2.45 -14.50 12.03
C MET A 161 1.27 -13.71 11.47
N TYR A 162 1.35 -12.37 11.44
CA TYR A 162 0.26 -11.54 10.90
C TYR A 162 -0.04 -11.88 9.44
N ARG A 163 0.96 -12.08 8.59
CA ARG A 163 0.76 -12.49 7.19
C ARG A 163 0.07 -13.84 7.06
N LEU A 164 0.43 -14.83 7.88
CA LEU A 164 -0.20 -16.15 7.89
C LEU A 164 -1.66 -16.06 8.36
N LEU A 165 -1.90 -15.36 9.47
CA LEU A 165 -3.23 -15.14 10.02
C LEU A 165 -4.12 -14.43 9.01
N ASN A 166 -3.64 -13.37 8.37
CA ASN A 166 -4.39 -12.63 7.36
C ASN A 166 -4.74 -13.50 6.15
N ALA A 167 -3.77 -14.26 5.64
CA ALA A 167 -3.99 -15.17 4.53
C ALA A 167 -5.02 -16.28 4.88
N PHE A 168 -4.95 -16.82 6.10
CA PHE A 168 -5.93 -17.76 6.62
C PHE A 168 -7.32 -17.12 6.73
N THR A 169 -7.43 -15.95 7.36
CA THR A 169 -8.68 -15.21 7.54
C THR A 169 -9.34 -14.91 6.20
N VAL A 170 -8.60 -14.37 5.22
CA VAL A 170 -9.14 -14.09 3.88
C VAL A 170 -9.66 -15.37 3.22
N PHE A 171 -8.92 -16.48 3.33
CA PHE A 171 -9.37 -17.76 2.78
C PHE A 171 -10.59 -18.32 3.52
N HIS A 172 -10.66 -18.16 4.84
CA HIS A 172 -11.81 -18.56 5.65
C HIS A 172 -13.08 -17.79 5.24
N LEU A 173 -12.99 -16.47 5.12
CA LEU A 173 -14.10 -15.63 4.63
C LEU A 173 -14.54 -16.05 3.22
N ALA A 174 -13.59 -16.39 2.33
CA ALA A 174 -13.92 -16.91 1.01
C ALA A 174 -14.66 -18.26 1.08
N ARG A 175 -14.29 -19.15 2.02
CA ARG A 175 -15.01 -20.42 2.25
C ARG A 175 -16.43 -20.20 2.74
N GLU A 176 -16.66 -19.28 3.67
CA GLU A 176 -18.02 -18.96 4.16
C GLU A 176 -18.93 -18.46 3.04
N ILE A 177 -18.43 -17.55 2.20
CA ILE A 177 -19.15 -17.04 1.03
C ILE A 177 -19.45 -18.18 0.05
N ALA A 178 -18.44 -19.02 -0.25
CA ALA A 178 -18.60 -20.17 -1.12
C ALA A 178 -19.65 -21.17 -0.60
N GLN A 179 -19.62 -21.49 0.69
CA GLN A 179 -20.61 -22.37 1.33
C GLN A 179 -22.02 -21.78 1.22
N THR A 180 -22.18 -20.49 1.50
CA THR A 180 -23.47 -19.80 1.43
C THR A 180 -24.03 -19.81 0.00
N ARG A 181 -23.20 -19.53 -1.01
CA ARG A 181 -23.58 -19.58 -2.43
C ARG A 181 -23.96 -21.01 -2.86
N LEU A 182 -23.19 -22.01 -2.45
CA LEU A 182 -23.46 -23.42 -2.77
C LEU A 182 -24.75 -23.94 -2.11
N ARG A 183 -25.02 -23.56 -0.85
CA ARG A 183 -26.28 -23.88 -0.14
C ARG A 183 -27.49 -23.27 -0.83
N ARG A 184 -27.38 -22.02 -1.33
CA ARG A 184 -28.46 -21.36 -2.10
C ARG A 184 -28.71 -22.01 -3.46
N SER A 185 -27.65 -22.46 -4.12
CA SER A 185 -27.75 -23.09 -5.44
C SER A 185 -28.23 -24.55 -5.40
N ARG A 186 -28.10 -25.23 -4.25
CA ARG A 186 -28.54 -26.62 -4.07
C ARG A 186 -29.59 -26.68 -2.96
N SER A 187 -30.87 -26.68 -3.32
CA SER A 187 -31.94 -26.88 -2.32
C SER A 187 -32.00 -28.31 -1.76
N THR A 188 -31.17 -29.24 -2.21
CA THR A 188 -31.17 -30.63 -1.75
C THR A 188 -29.77 -31.24 -1.93
N VAL A 189 -29.03 -31.43 -0.83
CA VAL A 189 -28.24 -32.62 -0.47
C VAL A 189 -27.54 -32.26 0.84
N VAL A 190 -28.14 -32.75 1.93
CA VAL A 190 -27.55 -32.80 3.27
C VAL A 190 -26.60 -34.00 3.29
N GLY A 191 -25.34 -33.76 3.63
CA GLY A 191 -24.34 -34.80 3.84
C GLY A 191 -22.95 -34.21 3.92
N ALA A 192 -22.28 -34.40 5.06
CA ALA A 192 -20.88 -34.05 5.30
C ALA A 192 -19.95 -34.99 4.51
N ASP A 193 -20.05 -34.99 3.18
CA ASP A 193 -19.18 -35.76 2.31
C ASP A 193 -17.91 -34.96 1.99
N SER A 194 -16.76 -35.64 1.93
CA SER A 194 -15.48 -35.10 1.45
C SER A 194 -15.60 -34.39 0.09
N ARG A 195 -16.55 -34.82 -0.75
CA ARG A 195 -16.89 -34.19 -2.03
C ARG A 195 -17.45 -32.77 -1.87
N SER A 196 -18.22 -32.51 -0.80
CA SER A 196 -18.74 -31.17 -0.50
C SER A 196 -17.61 -30.22 -0.11
N GLU A 197 -16.67 -30.68 0.72
CA GLU A 197 -15.49 -29.90 1.14
C GLU A 197 -14.59 -29.52 -0.02
N HIS A 198 -14.30 -30.46 -0.94
CA HIS A 198 -13.52 -30.14 -2.15
C HIS A 198 -14.20 -29.10 -3.05
N LEU A 199 -15.54 -29.12 -3.15
CA LEU A 199 -16.28 -28.14 -3.92
C LEU A 199 -16.23 -26.74 -3.28
N VAL A 200 -16.38 -26.67 -1.95
CA VAL A 200 -16.25 -25.41 -1.19
C VAL A 200 -14.84 -24.84 -1.36
N ALA A 201 -13.80 -25.64 -1.17
CA ALA A 201 -12.42 -25.20 -1.32
C ALA A 201 -12.12 -24.70 -2.74
N ARG A 202 -12.63 -25.40 -3.78
CA ARG A 202 -12.50 -24.96 -5.18
C ARG A 202 -13.22 -23.65 -5.43
N ALA A 203 -14.43 -23.48 -4.91
CA ALA A 203 -15.20 -22.25 -5.05
C ALA A 203 -14.52 -21.08 -4.34
N ALA A 204 -14.08 -21.26 -3.09
CA ALA A 204 -13.33 -20.26 -2.32
C ALA A 204 -12.04 -19.83 -3.05
N ARG A 205 -11.28 -20.79 -3.59
CA ARG A 205 -10.10 -20.52 -4.42
C ARG A 205 -10.44 -19.66 -5.64
N ASN A 206 -11.55 -19.93 -6.30
CA ASN A 206 -12.00 -19.12 -7.43
C ASN A 206 -12.30 -17.68 -6.99
N LEU A 207 -13.00 -17.48 -5.86
CA LEU A 207 -13.29 -16.13 -5.34
C LEU A 207 -12.02 -15.31 -5.11
N VAL A 208 -10.98 -15.93 -4.54
CA VAL A 208 -9.67 -15.29 -4.34
C VAL A 208 -8.99 -14.97 -5.67
N LEU A 209 -8.97 -15.93 -6.61
CA LEU A 209 -8.33 -15.74 -7.92
C LEU A 209 -8.99 -14.63 -8.75
N THR A 210 -10.32 -14.50 -8.65
CA THR A 210 -11.10 -13.51 -9.38
C THR A 210 -11.22 -12.17 -8.66
N GLU A 211 -10.67 -12.01 -7.44
CA GLU A 211 -10.87 -10.81 -6.62
C GLU A 211 -12.39 -10.50 -6.49
N ASP A 212 -13.18 -11.52 -6.09
CA ASP A 212 -14.66 -11.44 -6.07
C ASP A 212 -15.17 -10.26 -5.21
N PHE A 213 -16.20 -9.58 -5.72
CA PHE A 213 -16.76 -8.38 -5.11
C PHE A 213 -17.29 -8.61 -3.68
N ASP A 214 -17.96 -9.73 -3.40
CA ASP A 214 -18.49 -10.00 -2.06
C ASP A 214 -17.34 -10.25 -1.07
N LEU A 215 -16.26 -10.88 -1.53
CA LEU A 215 -15.07 -11.11 -0.72
C LEU A 215 -14.36 -9.79 -0.40
N ILE A 216 -14.14 -8.93 -1.41
CA ILE A 216 -13.57 -7.58 -1.21
C ILE A 216 -14.45 -6.78 -0.23
N THR A 217 -15.77 -6.80 -0.42
CA THR A 217 -16.71 -6.06 0.44
C THR A 217 -16.66 -6.57 1.89
N ARG A 218 -16.56 -7.89 2.08
CA ARG A 218 -16.48 -8.49 3.41
C ARG A 218 -15.16 -8.11 4.11
N VAL A 219 -14.03 -8.24 3.43
CA VAL A 219 -12.71 -7.82 3.94
C VAL A 219 -12.69 -6.32 4.23
N GLY A 220 -13.22 -5.50 3.31
CA GLY A 220 -13.28 -4.04 3.44
C GLY A 220 -14.13 -3.55 4.62
N THR A 221 -15.05 -4.37 5.13
CA THR A 221 -15.81 -4.03 6.35
C THR A 221 -14.90 -4.02 7.58
N PHE A 222 -13.99 -4.98 7.72
CA PHE A 222 -12.98 -4.95 8.79
C PHE A 222 -12.00 -3.81 8.61
N VAL A 223 -11.60 -3.53 7.37
CA VAL A 223 -10.73 -2.38 7.09
C VAL A 223 -11.41 -1.06 7.45
N ARG A 224 -12.71 -0.89 7.17
CA ARG A 224 -13.45 0.31 7.58
C ARG A 224 -13.50 0.48 9.09
N ASP A 225 -13.62 -0.62 9.84
CA ASP A 225 -13.55 -0.59 11.30
C ASP A 225 -12.17 -0.12 11.79
N ILE A 226 -11.08 -0.60 11.18
CA ILE A 226 -9.72 -0.10 11.46
C ILE A 226 -9.60 1.39 11.14
N LEU A 227 -10.11 1.81 9.97
CA LEU A 227 -10.00 3.19 9.51
C LEU A 227 -10.87 4.16 10.33
N ALA A 228 -11.85 3.67 11.10
CA ALA A 228 -12.65 4.50 12.00
C ALA A 228 -11.82 5.07 13.17
N ASP A 229 -10.65 4.48 13.46
CA ASP A 229 -9.73 4.96 14.49
C ASP A 229 -8.84 6.15 14.01
N TYR A 230 -8.99 6.59 12.75
CA TYR A 230 -8.18 7.64 12.14
C TYR A 230 -9.01 8.89 11.81
N ASP A 231 -8.42 10.06 11.98
CA ASP A 231 -9.05 11.34 11.62
C ASP A 231 -8.98 11.65 10.12
N GLU A 232 -9.64 12.74 9.69
CA GLU A 232 -9.72 13.11 8.27
C GLU A 232 -8.35 13.40 7.63
N GLN A 233 -7.44 14.01 8.39
CA GLN A 233 -6.10 14.35 7.91
C GLN A 233 -5.25 13.09 7.76
N GLN A 234 -5.34 12.18 8.73
CA GLN A 234 -4.67 10.89 8.70
C GLN A 234 -5.19 10.01 7.55
N ILE A 235 -6.50 9.96 7.31
CA ILE A 235 -7.08 9.24 6.16
C ILE A 235 -6.58 9.81 4.83
N ALA A 236 -6.53 11.14 4.70
CA ALA A 236 -5.99 11.80 3.51
C ALA A 236 -4.49 11.49 3.31
N ALA A 237 -3.70 11.49 4.40
CA ALA A 237 -2.29 11.12 4.38
C ALA A 237 -2.08 9.64 3.99
N LEU A 238 -2.95 8.73 4.44
CA LEU A 238 -2.89 7.31 4.06
C LEU A 238 -3.22 7.09 2.57
N ILE A 239 -4.23 7.77 2.03
CA ILE A 239 -4.49 7.75 0.58
C ILE A 239 -3.31 8.35 -0.20
N SER A 240 -2.77 9.49 0.25
CA SER A 240 -1.59 10.11 -0.35
C SER A 240 -0.42 9.12 -0.37
N ALA A 241 -0.11 8.47 0.75
CA ALA A 241 0.94 7.46 0.86
C ALA A 241 0.76 6.32 -0.15
N LYS A 242 -0.46 5.78 -0.24
CA LYS A 242 -0.81 4.76 -1.22
C LYS A 242 -0.57 5.23 -2.65
N ARG A 243 -1.01 6.44 -3.00
CA ARG A 243 -0.88 6.98 -4.36
C ARG A 243 0.57 7.35 -4.71
N ILE A 244 1.35 7.79 -3.74
CA ILE A 244 2.80 7.98 -3.87
C ILE A 244 3.49 6.64 -4.08
N ASP A 245 3.10 5.59 -3.35
CA ASP A 245 3.65 4.24 -3.56
C ASP A 245 3.28 3.66 -4.94
N ASP A 246 2.04 3.83 -5.39
CA ASP A 246 1.65 3.50 -6.78
C ASP A 246 2.50 4.25 -7.79
N TYR A 247 2.78 5.54 -7.55
CA TYR A 247 3.63 6.34 -8.41
C TYR A 247 5.07 5.82 -8.42
N LYS A 248 5.66 5.51 -7.26
CA LYS A 248 6.99 4.86 -7.13
C LYS A 248 7.04 3.54 -7.89
N ARG A 249 6.03 2.67 -7.74
CA ARG A 249 5.91 1.41 -8.49
C ARG A 249 5.84 1.64 -10.00
N ALA A 250 5.05 2.62 -10.44
CA ALA A 250 4.96 2.99 -11.85
C ALA A 250 6.29 3.50 -12.41
N LEU A 251 7.07 4.26 -11.62
CA LEU A 251 8.42 4.70 -11.98
C LEU A 251 9.39 3.50 -12.10
N ALA A 252 9.36 2.57 -11.14
CA ALA A 252 10.24 1.39 -11.12
C ALA A 252 9.99 0.41 -12.27
N ALA A 253 8.74 0.32 -12.73
CA ALA A 253 8.30 -0.54 -13.84
C ALA A 253 8.67 -0.01 -15.23
N ARG A 254 9.30 1.17 -15.33
CA ARG A 254 9.69 1.73 -16.62
C ARG A 254 10.87 0.99 -17.23
N ASN A 255 10.82 0.87 -18.55
CA ASN A 255 11.94 0.35 -19.35
C ASN A 255 13.12 1.31 -19.36
N VAL A 256 12.87 2.62 -19.41
CA VAL A 256 13.91 3.66 -19.34
C VAL A 256 13.98 4.19 -17.92
N ARG A 257 15.06 3.84 -17.22
CA ARG A 257 15.34 4.27 -15.84
C ARG A 257 16.29 5.47 -15.76
N SER A 258 17.05 5.73 -16.82
CA SER A 258 17.96 6.87 -16.95
C SER A 258 17.18 8.14 -17.34
N VAL A 259 16.43 8.70 -16.39
CA VAL A 259 15.78 9.99 -16.56
C VAL A 259 16.21 10.89 -15.41
N ASP A 260 16.97 11.93 -15.72
CA ASP A 260 17.39 12.95 -14.76
C ASP A 260 16.23 13.90 -14.48
N ALA A 261 15.32 13.47 -13.59
CA ALA A 261 14.18 14.23 -13.12
C ALA A 261 14.26 14.48 -11.60
N PRO A 262 15.27 15.23 -11.12
CA PRO A 262 15.48 15.47 -9.69
C PRO A 262 14.24 16.02 -8.97
N ALA A 263 13.45 16.88 -9.62
CA ALA A 263 12.23 17.42 -9.02
C ALA A 263 11.09 16.39 -8.88
N THR A 264 11.05 15.35 -9.70
CA THR A 264 10.10 14.24 -9.49
C THR A 264 10.42 13.51 -8.19
N TYR A 265 11.69 13.22 -7.93
CA TYR A 265 12.11 12.61 -6.69
C TYR A 265 11.93 13.55 -5.50
N GLY A 266 12.24 14.84 -5.67
CA GLY A 266 12.00 15.85 -4.64
C GLY A 266 10.52 16.00 -4.30
N TRP A 267 9.61 15.98 -5.27
CA TRP A 267 8.16 15.95 -5.02
C TRP A 267 7.73 14.72 -4.21
N ILE A 268 8.24 13.54 -4.57
CA ILE A 268 7.97 12.32 -3.82
C ILE A 268 8.47 12.45 -2.38
N MET A 269 9.69 12.94 -2.17
CA MET A 269 10.27 13.16 -0.84
C MET A 269 9.48 14.19 -0.03
N HIS A 270 9.03 15.27 -0.67
CA HIS A 270 8.19 16.28 -0.04
C HIS A 270 6.87 15.67 0.47
N GLN A 271 6.20 14.88 -0.37
CA GLN A 271 4.97 14.20 0.00
C GLN A 271 5.21 13.15 1.10
N ASP A 272 6.26 12.33 0.99
CA ASP A 272 6.64 11.36 2.03
C ASP A 272 6.91 12.03 3.38
N ASN A 273 7.54 13.21 3.38
CA ASN A 273 7.81 13.97 4.60
C ASN A 273 6.50 14.51 5.19
N HIS A 274 5.63 15.10 4.38
CA HIS A 274 4.31 15.55 4.85
C HIS A 274 3.49 14.40 5.45
N ILE A 275 3.48 13.23 4.79
CA ILE A 275 2.83 12.03 5.30
C ILE A 275 3.42 11.62 6.66
N ARG A 276 4.75 11.67 6.80
CA ARG A 276 5.43 11.35 8.07
C ARG A 276 5.08 12.35 9.16
N ASP A 277 4.96 13.63 8.84
CA ASP A 277 4.60 14.67 9.80
C ASP A 277 3.17 14.46 10.35
N VAL A 278 2.25 13.97 9.50
CA VAL A 278 0.85 13.70 9.89
C VAL A 278 0.69 12.36 10.62
N LEU A 279 1.34 11.29 10.14
CA LEU A 279 1.14 9.93 10.66
C LEU A 279 2.19 9.49 11.69
N GLY A 280 3.34 10.17 11.76
CA GLY A 280 4.54 9.73 12.48
C GLY A 280 5.23 8.55 11.80
N SER A 281 4.52 7.43 11.65
CA SER A 281 4.95 6.24 10.91
C SER A 281 3.77 5.63 10.17
N LEU A 282 4.04 4.97 9.04
CA LEU A 282 2.99 4.23 8.35
C LEU A 282 2.50 3.07 9.24
N PRO A 283 1.18 2.90 9.40
CA PRO A 283 0.63 1.82 10.21
C PRO A 283 0.90 0.46 9.55
N ASP A 284 1.16 -0.55 10.38
CA ASP A 284 1.22 -1.94 9.93
C ASP A 284 -0.20 -2.48 9.76
N PHE A 285 -0.73 -2.37 8.55
CA PHE A 285 -2.06 -2.88 8.23
C PHE A 285 -2.15 -4.41 8.31
N ASP A 286 -1.04 -5.15 8.21
CA ASP A 286 -1.10 -6.59 8.41
C ASP A 286 -1.40 -6.91 9.88
N ALA A 287 -0.71 -6.24 10.81
CA ALA A 287 -0.97 -6.37 12.24
C ALA A 287 -2.38 -5.88 12.63
N LEU A 288 -2.80 -4.72 12.12
CA LEU A 288 -4.13 -4.16 12.40
C LEU A 288 -5.26 -5.03 11.85
N PHE A 289 -5.08 -5.60 10.66
CA PHE A 289 -6.08 -6.50 10.08
C PHE A 289 -6.17 -7.81 10.85
N ALA A 290 -5.04 -8.38 11.27
CA ALA A 290 -5.03 -9.58 12.10
C ALA A 290 -5.77 -9.35 13.43
N SER A 291 -5.46 -8.25 14.13
CA SER A 291 -6.05 -7.96 15.44
C SER A 291 -7.57 -7.76 15.40
N ARG A 292 -8.10 -7.15 14.33
CA ARG A 292 -9.55 -6.96 14.16
C ARG A 292 -10.29 -8.20 13.65
N THR A 293 -9.63 -9.06 12.87
CA THR A 293 -10.32 -10.17 12.20
C THR A 293 -10.22 -11.52 12.91
N VAL A 294 -9.09 -11.80 13.56
CA VAL A 294 -8.84 -13.10 14.20
C VAL A 294 -9.90 -13.45 15.26
N PRO A 295 -10.34 -12.55 16.15
CA PRO A 295 -11.38 -12.88 17.14
C PRO A 295 -12.67 -13.39 16.48
N THR A 296 -13.15 -12.71 15.42
CA THR A 296 -14.35 -13.11 14.69
C THR A 296 -14.20 -14.48 14.02
N VAL A 297 -13.03 -14.77 13.44
CA VAL A 297 -12.78 -16.08 12.82
C VAL A 297 -12.70 -17.18 13.86
N VAL A 298 -12.06 -16.93 15.00
CA VAL A 298 -11.97 -17.90 16.11
C VAL A 298 -13.36 -18.22 16.66
N GLU A 299 -14.21 -17.21 16.88
CA GLU A 299 -15.60 -17.42 17.30
C GLU A 299 -16.40 -18.23 16.29
N ALA A 300 -16.25 -17.95 14.99
CA ALA A 300 -16.92 -18.69 13.93
C ALA A 300 -16.47 -20.15 13.86
N LEU A 301 -15.17 -20.42 14.04
CA LEU A 301 -14.62 -21.78 14.08
C LEU A 301 -15.12 -22.54 15.33
N ALA A 302 -15.10 -21.90 16.50
CA ALA A 302 -15.60 -22.50 17.74
C ALA A 302 -17.09 -22.85 17.67
N ALA A 303 -17.90 -22.02 16.99
CA ALA A 303 -19.31 -22.29 16.75
C ALA A 303 -19.57 -23.43 15.74
N ALA A 304 -18.59 -23.75 14.88
CA ALA A 304 -18.68 -24.81 13.89
C ALA A 304 -18.26 -26.20 14.44
N GLU A 305 -17.52 -26.24 15.56
CA GLU A 305 -17.20 -27.50 16.24
C GLU A 305 -18.45 -28.05 16.96
N PRO A 306 -18.87 -29.30 16.69
CA PRO A 306 -19.91 -29.93 17.49
C PRO A 306 -19.41 -30.06 18.92
N HIS A 307 -20.12 -29.46 19.89
CA HIS A 307 -19.84 -29.60 21.32
C HIS A 307 -19.66 -31.08 21.68
N SER A 308 -18.41 -31.51 21.84
CA SER A 308 -18.09 -32.74 22.56
C SER A 308 -18.01 -32.33 24.03
N PRO A 309 -18.88 -32.84 24.92
CA PRO A 309 -18.75 -32.55 26.33
C PRO A 309 -17.41 -33.15 26.77
N VAL A 310 -16.48 -32.28 27.15
CA VAL A 310 -15.22 -32.70 27.78
C VAL A 310 -15.60 -33.51 29.01
N ALA A 311 -15.44 -34.84 28.92
CA ALA A 311 -15.63 -35.73 30.05
C ALA A 311 -14.62 -35.30 31.11
N ALA A 312 -15.13 -34.80 32.24
CA ALA A 312 -14.34 -34.50 33.42
C ALA A 312 -13.55 -35.76 33.79
N ALA A 313 -12.23 -35.71 33.64
CA ALA A 313 -11.34 -36.74 34.10
C ALA A 313 -11.48 -36.84 35.62
N THR A 314 -12.19 -37.87 36.09
CA THR A 314 -12.17 -38.28 37.48
C THR A 314 -10.75 -38.74 37.84
N PRO A 315 -10.16 -38.26 38.95
CA PRO A 315 -8.84 -38.72 39.36
C PRO A 315 -8.95 -40.16 39.84
N HIS A 316 -8.20 -41.06 39.20
CA HIS A 316 -8.02 -42.44 39.64
C HIS A 316 -7.42 -42.49 41.04
N SER A 317 -8.12 -43.15 41.98
CA SER A 317 -7.56 -43.59 43.27
C SER A 317 -6.41 -44.59 43.05
N PRO A 318 -5.36 -44.59 43.90
CA PRO A 318 -4.27 -45.54 43.80
C PRO A 318 -4.70 -46.90 44.36
N VAL A 319 -4.42 -47.96 43.59
CA VAL A 319 -4.62 -49.36 43.98
C VAL A 319 -3.54 -49.78 44.97
N ALA A 320 -3.97 -50.43 46.05
CA ALA A 320 -3.13 -50.98 47.11
C ALA A 320 -2.21 -52.10 46.59
N ALA A 321 -0.97 -52.09 47.07
CA ALA A 321 -0.02 -53.18 46.91
C ALA A 321 -0.29 -54.24 47.99
N ASP A 322 -0.50 -55.49 47.59
CA ASP A 322 -0.24 -56.65 48.44
C ASP A 322 0.03 -57.92 47.59
N ASP A 323 0.89 -58.74 48.18
CA ASP A 323 1.20 -60.15 47.90
C ASP A 323 2.02 -60.56 46.66
N ILE A 324 3.35 -60.63 46.87
CA ILE A 324 4.22 -61.60 46.19
C ILE A 324 5.10 -62.32 47.21
N ALA A 325 4.83 -63.63 47.41
CA ALA A 325 5.80 -64.69 47.71
C ALA A 325 5.10 -66.05 47.48
N PRO A 326 5.79 -67.21 47.36
CA PRO A 326 7.25 -67.43 47.39
C PRO A 326 7.76 -68.33 46.24
N LEU A 327 9.07 -68.37 45.99
CA LEU A 327 9.74 -69.54 45.42
C LEU A 327 11.11 -69.75 46.07
N SER A 328 11.37 -71.00 46.42
CA SER A 328 12.41 -71.48 47.31
C SER A 328 13.58 -72.16 46.56
N HIS A 329 14.74 -72.08 47.21
CA HIS A 329 15.93 -72.95 47.16
C HIS A 329 16.94 -72.85 45.98
N PRO A 330 18.21 -73.31 46.17
CA PRO A 330 18.95 -73.65 47.40
C PRO A 330 20.35 -73.01 47.53
N LYS A 331 20.94 -73.18 48.72
CA LYS A 331 22.34 -72.86 49.09
C LYS A 331 23.37 -73.73 48.35
N ALA A 332 24.51 -73.13 48.04
CA ALA A 332 25.83 -73.79 48.00
C ALA A 332 26.91 -72.76 48.36
N GLY A 333 27.79 -73.10 49.32
CA GLY A 333 28.97 -72.32 49.72
C GLY A 333 28.79 -71.47 50.96
#